data_AF-A0A7R9EMF9-F1
#
_entry.id   AF-A0A7R9EMF9-F1
#
_cell.length_a   1.000
_cell.length_b   1.000
_cell.length_c   1.000
_cell.angle_alpha   90.00
_cell.angle_beta   90.00
_cell.angle_gamma   90.00
#
_symmetry.space_group_name_H-M   'P 1'
#
loop_
_entity.id
_entity.type
_entity.pdbx_description
1 polymer ?
#
loop_
_entity_poly.entity_id
_entity_poly.type
_entity_poly.pdbx_seq_one_letter_code
_entity_poly.pdbx_strand_id
1 'polypeptide(L)'
;LAGAVLAGVSLLFLTMLTCQQQYLAVSLITLSLVVADIAFTSGYACSFLELAPPYVGFLTGINNVFGSLAGVLSPTLVGLVTPNGTHEEWNIVLFVTAGFYFLGAVVYLIFGSSELQSWAVDEEKIPLLGDQEDMEDVRHKALLQ
;
A
#
# COMPACT_ATOMS: atom_id res chain seq x y z
N LEU A 1 -8.42 -0.72 -1.35
CA LEU A 1 -9.14 -1.80 -2.09
C LEU A 1 -9.18 -1.57 -3.60
N ALA A 2 -9.77 -0.49 -4.11
CA ALA A 2 -9.91 -0.25 -5.55
C ALA A 2 -8.58 -0.27 -6.32
N GLY A 3 -7.50 0.30 -5.77
CA GLY A 3 -6.16 0.27 -6.37
C GLY A 3 -5.58 -1.15 -6.50
N ALA A 4 -5.77 -2.01 -5.49
CA ALA A 4 -5.29 -3.39 -5.51
C ALA A 4 -6.03 -4.25 -6.55
N VAL A 5 -7.35 -4.06 -6.67
CA VAL A 5 -8.16 -4.76 -7.68
C VAL A 5 -7.80 -4.28 -9.08
N LEU A 6 -7.60 -2.98 -9.27
CA LEU A 6 -7.16 -2.41 -10.55
C LEU A 6 -5.79 -2.98 -10.98
N ALA A 7 -4.81 -3.03 -10.07
CA ALA A 7 -3.51 -3.63 -10.34
C ALA A 7 -3.61 -5.14 -10.62
N GLY A 8 -4.43 -5.88 -9.87
CA GLY A 8 -4.64 -7.32 -10.13
C GLY A 8 -5.25 -7.58 -11.50
N VAL A 9 -6.23 -6.78 -11.91
CA VAL A 9 -6.89 -6.91 -13.22
C VAL A 9 -5.96 -6.48 -14.37
N SER A 10 -5.18 -5.41 -14.20
CA SER A 10 -4.22 -4.96 -15.23
C SER A 10 -3.13 -6.02 -15.46
N LEU A 11 -2.63 -6.66 -14.40
CA LEU A 11 -1.66 -7.75 -14.50
C LEU A 11 -2.22 -8.97 -15.23
N LEU A 12 -3.46 -9.37 -14.97
CA LEU A 12 -4.12 -10.45 -15.71
C LEU A 12 -4.31 -10.08 -17.18
N PHE A 13 -4.71 -8.84 -17.48
CA PHE A 13 -4.85 -8.35 -18.85
C PHE A 13 -3.52 -8.39 -19.61
N LEU A 14 -2.42 -8.06 -18.94
CA LEU A 14 -1.07 -8.10 -19.53
C LEU A 14 -0.62 -9.51 -19.96
N THR A 15 -1.10 -10.57 -19.31
CA THR A 15 -0.78 -11.96 -19.72
C THR A 15 -1.34 -12.34 -21.09
N MET A 16 -2.34 -11.58 -21.58
CA MET A 16 -2.97 -11.76 -22.89
C MET A 16 -2.30 -10.94 -23.99
N LEU A 17 -1.36 -10.03 -23.67
CA LEU A 17 -0.65 -9.21 -24.66
C LEU A 17 0.56 -9.95 -25.23
N THR A 18 0.63 -10.02 -26.56
CA THR A 18 1.72 -10.66 -27.31
C THR A 18 3.00 -9.80 -27.31
N CYS A 19 4.17 -10.45 -27.47
CA CYS A 19 5.52 -9.85 -27.53
C CYS A 19 5.70 -8.66 -28.50
N GLN A 20 4.79 -8.47 -29.46
CA GLN A 20 4.84 -7.40 -30.45
C GLN A 20 4.53 -6.01 -29.88
N GLN A 21 3.97 -5.92 -28.66
CA GLN A 21 3.62 -4.67 -27.98
C GLN A 21 4.32 -4.49 -26.61
N GLN A 22 5.59 -4.89 -26.50
CA GLN A 22 6.36 -4.81 -25.26
C GLN A 22 6.35 -3.42 -24.58
N TYR A 23 6.45 -2.33 -25.36
CA TYR A 23 6.49 -0.97 -24.81
C TYR A 23 5.15 -0.54 -24.21
N LEU A 24 4.03 -0.97 -24.80
CA LEU A 24 2.70 -0.70 -24.25
C LEU A 24 2.44 -1.54 -23.01
N ALA A 25 2.90 -2.79 -22.98
CA ALA A 25 2.78 -3.63 -21.79
C ALA A 25 3.53 -3.04 -20.59
N VAL A 26 4.77 -2.57 -20.80
CA VAL A 26 5.59 -1.97 -19.74
C VAL A 26 5.03 -0.61 -19.28
N SER A 27 4.48 0.20 -20.17
CA SER A 27 3.88 1.48 -19.76
C SER A 27 2.59 1.27 -18.97
N LEU A 28 1.75 0.31 -19.38
CA LEU A 28 0.50 -0.02 -18.68
C LEU A 28 0.74 -0.62 -17.30
N ILE A 29 1.68 -1.58 -17.17
CA ILE A 29 2.00 -2.16 -15.85
C ILE A 29 2.53 -1.08 -14.90
N THR A 30 3.45 -0.25 -15.38
CA THR A 30 4.05 0.82 -14.58
C THR A 30 3.00 1.83 -14.13
N LEU A 31 2.13 2.29 -15.03
CA LEU A 31 1.05 3.22 -14.69
C LEU A 31 0.08 2.60 -13.68
N SER A 32 -0.30 1.34 -13.87
CA SER A 32 -1.23 0.66 -12.97
C SER A 32 -0.67 0.48 -11.56
N LEU A 33 0.63 0.16 -11.44
CA LEU A 33 1.32 0.06 -10.15
C LEU A 33 1.40 1.43 -9.47
N VAL A 34 1.80 2.48 -10.19
CA VAL A 34 1.86 3.84 -9.64
C VAL A 34 0.50 4.30 -9.11
N VAL A 35 -0.57 4.08 -9.86
CA VAL A 35 -1.93 4.42 -9.42
C VAL A 35 -2.33 3.62 -8.18
N ALA A 36 -1.97 2.33 -8.12
CA ALA A 36 -2.22 1.51 -6.94
C ALA A 36 -1.46 2.04 -5.71
N ASP A 37 -0.16 2.35 -5.84
CA ASP A 37 0.68 2.87 -4.75
C ASP A 37 0.18 4.22 -4.22
N ILE A 38 -0.27 5.12 -5.09
CA ILE A 38 -0.89 6.40 -4.68
C ILE A 38 -2.18 6.14 -3.88
N ALA A 39 -3.01 5.21 -4.35
CA ALA A 39 -4.23 4.83 -3.64
C ALA A 39 -3.94 4.15 -2.29
N PHE A 40 -2.84 3.40 -2.18
CA PHE A 40 -2.41 2.79 -0.93
C PHE A 40 -1.86 3.83 0.05
N THR A 41 -0.99 4.71 -0.40
CA THR A 41 -0.32 5.71 0.46
C THR A 41 -1.32 6.68 1.08
N SER A 42 -2.34 7.09 0.31
CA SER A 42 -3.40 7.99 0.80
C SER A 42 -4.29 7.37 1.87
N GLY A 43 -4.56 6.06 1.80
CA GLY A 43 -5.33 5.35 2.82
C GLY A 43 -4.49 4.97 4.04
N TYR A 44 -3.32 4.36 3.82
CA TYR A 44 -2.46 3.81 4.86
C TYR A 44 -2.06 4.84 5.92
N ALA A 45 -1.63 6.03 5.50
CA ALA A 45 -1.14 7.05 6.43
C ALA A 45 -2.26 7.58 7.33
N CYS A 46 -3.45 7.83 6.76
CA CYS A 46 -4.61 8.28 7.53
C CYS A 46 -5.15 7.17 8.43
N SER A 47 -5.22 5.93 7.96
CA SER A 47 -5.78 4.83 8.73
C SER A 47 -5.03 4.57 10.04
N PHE A 48 -3.70 4.70 10.10
CA PHE A 48 -2.99 4.53 11.38
C PHE A 48 -3.25 5.67 12.36
N LEU A 49 -3.38 6.89 11.85
CA LEU A 49 -3.72 8.07 12.66
C LEU A 49 -5.14 7.96 13.22
N GLU A 50 -6.08 7.45 12.43
CA GLU A 50 -7.48 7.24 12.84
C GLU A 50 -7.65 6.03 13.75
N LEU A 51 -6.87 4.97 13.57
CA LEU A 51 -7.00 3.70 14.32
C LEU A 51 -6.36 3.77 15.70
N ALA A 52 -5.17 4.38 15.80
CA ALA A 52 -4.37 4.41 17.02
C ALA A 52 -3.35 5.58 17.03
N PRO A 53 -3.80 6.84 17.19
CA PRO A 53 -2.95 8.04 17.15
C PRO A 53 -1.64 7.94 17.97
N PRO A 54 -1.63 7.44 19.23
CA PRO A 54 -0.39 7.38 20.02
C PRO A 54 0.57 6.26 19.57
N TYR A 55 0.10 5.28 18.79
CA TYR A 55 0.87 4.11 18.37
C TYR A 55 1.29 4.15 16.89
N VAL A 56 0.96 5.23 16.15
CA VAL A 56 1.24 5.38 14.71
C VAL A 56 2.71 5.15 14.37
N GLY A 57 3.64 5.72 15.15
CA GLY A 57 5.08 5.59 14.88
C GLY A 57 5.56 4.13 14.99
N PHE A 58 5.05 3.40 15.97
CA PHE A 58 5.36 1.98 16.17
C PHE A 58 4.76 1.12 15.05
N LEU A 59 3.48 1.33 14.71
CA LEU A 59 2.79 0.61 13.63
C LEU A 59 3.45 0.87 12.27
N THR A 60 3.81 2.12 12.00
CA THR A 60 4.53 2.52 10.79
C THR A 60 5.91 1.86 10.71
N GLY A 61 6.61 1.77 11.85
CA GLY A 61 7.89 1.08 11.95
C GLY A 61 7.79 -0.41 11.62
N ILE A 62 6.81 -1.11 12.20
CA ILE A 62 6.53 -2.53 11.90
C ILE A 62 6.22 -2.72 10.41
N ASN A 63 5.36 -1.87 9.85
CA ASN A 63 5.02 -1.93 8.43
C ASN A 63 6.26 -1.77 7.54
N ASN A 64 7.17 -0.85 7.88
CA ASN A 64 8.41 -0.64 7.14
C ASN A 64 9.35 -1.86 7.21
N VAL A 65 9.40 -2.57 8.36
CA VAL A 65 10.17 -3.81 8.47
C VAL A 65 9.63 -4.88 7.52
N PHE A 66 8.31 -5.10 7.50
CA PHE A 66 7.70 -6.04 6.57
C PHE A 66 7.89 -5.62 5.10
N GLY A 67 7.76 -4.33 4.80
CA GLY A 67 8.02 -3.78 3.47
C GLY A 67 9.47 -4.00 3.02
N SER A 68 10.43 -3.76 3.92
CA SER A 68 11.85 -3.98 3.65
C SER A 68 12.18 -5.46 3.45
N LEU A 69 11.60 -6.35 4.26
CA LEU A 69 11.77 -7.79 4.09
C LEU A 69 11.20 -8.27 2.74
N ALA A 70 10.00 -7.81 2.37
CA ALA A 70 9.41 -8.12 1.08
C ALA A 70 10.28 -7.58 -0.08
N GLY A 71 10.83 -6.37 0.07
CA GLY A 71 11.72 -5.76 -0.91
C GLY A 71 13.03 -6.53 -1.10
N VAL A 72 13.60 -7.09 -0.04
CA VAL A 72 14.81 -7.93 -0.12
C VAL A 72 14.50 -9.30 -0.73
N LEU A 73 13.37 -9.91 -0.37
CA LEU A 73 13.01 -11.25 -0.84
C LEU A 73 12.53 -11.28 -2.30
N SER A 74 11.90 -10.20 -2.76
CA SER A 74 11.27 -10.13 -4.09
C SER A 74 12.25 -10.43 -5.24
N PRO A 75 13.42 -9.75 -5.38
CA PRO A 75 14.38 -10.03 -6.45
C PRO A 75 14.94 -11.45 -6.39
N THR A 76 15.15 -12.00 -5.19
CA THR A 76 15.65 -13.37 -5.01
C THR A 76 14.65 -14.40 -5.53
N LEU A 77 13.36 -14.22 -5.21
CA LEU A 77 12.31 -15.12 -5.70
C LEU A 77 12.13 -15.00 -7.21
N VAL A 78 12.10 -13.78 -7.76
CA VAL A 78 11.99 -13.57 -9.21
C VAL A 78 13.17 -14.24 -9.93
N GLY A 79 14.39 -14.04 -9.45
CA GLY A 79 15.59 -14.65 -10.05
C GLY A 79 15.59 -16.18 -10.05
N LEU A 80 14.96 -16.82 -9.07
CA LEU A 80 14.79 -18.28 -9.03
C LEU A 80 13.71 -18.79 -10.00
N VAL A 81 12.66 -17.99 -10.22
CA VAL A 81 11.52 -18.34 -11.08
C VAL A 81 11.81 -18.08 -12.56
N THR A 82 12.68 -17.12 -12.87
CA THR A 82 13.07 -16.75 -14.24
C THR A 82 14.56 -17.02 -14.53
N PRO A 83 15.02 -18.29 -14.54
CA PRO A 83 16.42 -18.61 -14.82
C PRO A 83 16.84 -18.32 -16.27
N ASN A 84 15.92 -18.41 -17.23
CA ASN A 84 16.19 -18.18 -18.65
C ASN A 84 15.60 -16.87 -19.17
N GLY A 85 14.77 -16.20 -18.37
CA GLY A 85 14.12 -14.92 -18.71
C GLY A 85 13.09 -15.07 -19.82
N THR A 86 12.50 -16.25 -19.99
CA THR A 86 11.53 -16.51 -21.07
C THR A 86 10.17 -15.88 -20.76
N HIS A 87 9.37 -15.66 -21.81
CA HIS A 87 8.03 -15.10 -21.66
C HIS A 87 7.11 -15.94 -20.76
N GLU A 88 7.23 -17.28 -20.82
CA GLU A 88 6.46 -18.19 -19.98
C GLU A 88 6.85 -18.06 -18.50
N GLU A 89 8.15 -17.97 -18.19
CA GLU A 89 8.64 -17.77 -16.82
C GLU A 89 8.14 -16.43 -16.24
N TRP A 90 8.15 -15.35 -17.04
CA TRP A 90 7.63 -14.04 -16.62
C TRP A 90 6.12 -14.03 -16.42
N ASN A 91 5.36 -14.77 -17.24
CA ASN A 91 3.92 -14.94 -17.02
C ASN A 91 3.64 -15.58 -15.66
N ILE A 92 4.43 -16.57 -15.23
CA ILE A 92 4.29 -17.17 -13.89
C ILE A 92 4.51 -16.12 -12.80
N VAL A 93 5.54 -15.28 -12.92
CA VAL A 93 5.80 -14.17 -11.96
C VAL A 93 4.61 -13.20 -11.91
N LEU A 94 4.05 -12.83 -13.06
CA LEU A 94 2.88 -11.93 -13.13
C LEU A 94 1.64 -12.56 -12.50
N PHE A 95 1.39 -13.86 -12.73
CA PHE A 95 0.27 -14.57 -12.11
C PHE A 95 0.40 -14.65 -10.59
N VAL A 96 1.59 -14.99 -10.09
CA VAL A 96 1.88 -15.02 -8.64
C VAL A 96 1.67 -13.63 -8.03
N THR A 97 2.17 -12.58 -8.68
CA THR A 97 2.01 -11.19 -8.23
C THR A 97 0.55 -10.77 -8.20
N ALA A 98 -0.23 -11.08 -9.24
CA ALA A 98 -1.68 -10.83 -9.27
C ALA A 98 -2.39 -11.57 -8.13
N GLY A 99 -2.00 -12.82 -7.87
CA GLY A 99 -2.51 -13.60 -6.73
C GLY A 99 -2.28 -12.93 -5.38
N PHE A 100 -1.10 -12.35 -5.14
CA PHE A 100 -0.83 -11.59 -3.92
C PHE A 100 -1.71 -10.34 -3.80
N TYR A 101 -1.95 -9.60 -4.89
CA TYR A 101 -2.86 -8.45 -4.87
C TYR A 101 -4.30 -8.86 -4.51
N PHE A 102 -4.81 -9.96 -5.08
CA PHE A 102 -6.14 -10.47 -4.74
C PHE A 102 -6.20 -10.99 -3.31
N LEU A 103 -5.20 -11.74 -2.86
CA LEU A 103 -5.14 -12.24 -1.49
C LEU A 103 -5.13 -11.09 -0.48
N GLY A 104 -4.32 -10.06 -0.72
CA GLY A 104 -4.29 -8.85 0.11
C GLY A 104 -5.65 -8.12 0.11
N ALA A 105 -6.31 -8.03 -1.04
CA ALA A 105 -7.66 -7.47 -1.14
C ALA A 105 -8.69 -8.29 -0.33
N VAL A 106 -8.64 -9.62 -0.40
CA VAL A 106 -9.54 -10.50 0.37
C VAL A 106 -9.31 -10.38 1.87
N VAL A 107 -8.04 -10.40 2.31
CA VAL A 107 -7.70 -10.22 3.73
C VAL A 107 -8.19 -8.85 4.23
N TYR A 108 -7.99 -7.79 3.45
CA TYR A 108 -8.50 -6.46 3.79
C TYR A 108 -10.03 -6.41 3.83
N LEU A 109 -10.72 -7.13 2.94
CA LEU A 109 -12.19 -7.19 2.95
C LEU A 109 -12.74 -7.91 4.20
N ILE A 110 -12.03 -8.91 4.71
CA ILE A 110 -12.48 -9.70 5.86
C ILE A 110 -12.14 -9.01 7.18
N PHE A 111 -10.93 -8.42 7.28
CA PHE A 111 -10.39 -7.91 8.55
C PHE A 111 -10.26 -6.39 8.60
N GLY A 112 -10.41 -5.69 7.48
CA GLY A 112 -10.30 -4.24 7.43
C GLY A 112 -11.43 -3.58 8.20
N SER A 113 -11.07 -2.75 9.18
CA SER A 113 -11.98 -1.85 9.88
C SER A 113 -11.40 -0.45 9.89
N SER A 114 -12.27 0.55 9.78
CA SER A 114 -11.91 1.97 9.81
C SER A 114 -12.32 2.64 11.13
N GLU A 115 -12.71 1.85 12.14
CA GLU A 115 -13.12 2.37 13.45
C GLU A 115 -11.96 2.39 14.45
N LEU A 116 -11.90 3.45 15.27
CA LEU A 116 -10.95 3.60 16.38
C LEU A 116 -11.00 2.35 17.26
N GLN A 117 -9.85 1.71 17.45
CA GLN A 117 -9.81 0.45 18.20
C GLN A 117 -9.85 0.74 19.70
N SER A 118 -10.64 -0.05 20.43
CA SER A 118 -10.85 0.14 21.87
C SER A 118 -9.57 0.01 22.71
N TRP A 119 -8.56 -0.72 22.23
CA TRP A 119 -7.24 -0.84 22.88
C TRP A 119 -6.35 0.39 22.69
N ALA A 120 -6.68 1.26 21.73
CA ALA A 120 -5.89 2.45 21.42
C ALA A 120 -6.35 3.71 22.18
N VAL A 121 -7.42 3.60 22.98
CA VAL A 121 -7.92 4.67 23.85
C VAL A 121 -7.10 4.69 25.15
N ASP A 122 -5.87 5.20 25.07
CA ASP A 122 -5.10 5.61 26.25
C ASP A 122 -5.28 7.13 26.42
N GLU A 123 -6.25 7.56 27.25
CA GLU A 123 -6.53 8.98 27.57
C GLU A 123 -5.29 9.73 28.09
N GLU A 124 -4.33 9.02 28.71
CA GLU A 124 -3.14 9.62 29.31
C GLU A 124 -2.04 9.99 28.29
N LYS A 125 -2.11 9.45 27.06
CA LYS A 125 -1.13 9.69 25.98
C LYS A 125 -1.66 10.56 24.84
N ILE A 126 -2.66 11.39 25.13
CA ILE A 126 -3.13 12.45 24.25
C ILE A 126 -2.48 13.83 24.59
N PRO A 127 -1.13 14.01 24.66
CA PRO A 127 -0.56 15.35 24.60
C PRO A 127 -0.46 15.91 23.16
N LEU A 128 -0.53 15.06 22.12
CA LEU A 128 -0.27 15.52 20.74
C LEU A 128 -1.50 16.10 20.01
N LEU A 129 -2.72 15.91 20.54
CA LEU A 129 -3.90 16.63 20.06
C LEU A 129 -4.00 18.05 20.64
N GLY A 130 -3.37 18.32 21.79
CA GLY A 130 -3.27 19.68 22.35
C GLY A 130 -2.50 20.63 21.43
N ASP A 131 -1.40 20.15 20.81
CA ASP A 131 -0.62 20.94 19.85
C ASP A 131 -1.40 21.31 18.57
N GLN A 132 -2.42 20.52 18.19
CA GLN A 132 -3.30 20.84 17.06
C GLN A 132 -4.39 21.85 17.43
N GLU A 133 -4.99 21.76 18.62
CA GLU A 133 -5.87 22.82 19.14
C GLU A 133 -5.10 24.14 19.30
N ASP A 134 -3.86 24.09 19.77
CA ASP A 134 -2.98 25.25 19.91
C ASP A 134 -2.61 25.87 18.54
N MET A 135 -2.38 25.05 17.50
CA MET A 135 -2.07 25.55 16.16
C MET A 135 -3.29 26.13 15.44
N GLU A 136 -4.50 25.59 15.66
CA GLU A 136 -5.73 26.21 15.19
C GLU A 136 -6.03 27.54 15.90
N ASP A 137 -5.79 27.64 17.21
CA ASP A 137 -5.95 28.88 17.97
C ASP A 137 -4.89 29.93 17.57
N VAL A 138 -3.64 29.53 17.32
CA VAL A 138 -2.59 30.39 16.74
C VAL A 138 -2.98 30.85 15.34
N ARG A 139 -3.53 29.98 14.50
CA ARG A 139 -4.01 30.35 13.15
C ARG A 139 -5.22 31.29 13.21
N HIS A 140 -6.12 31.10 14.18
CA HIS A 140 -7.29 31.95 14.35
C HIS A 140 -6.91 33.35 14.86
N LYS A 141 -5.95 33.43 15.80
CA LYS A 141 -5.36 34.69 16.26
C LYS A 141 -4.58 35.41 15.15
N ALA A 142 -3.86 34.69 14.29
CA ALA A 142 -3.13 35.25 13.17
C ALA A 142 -4.03 35.82 12.05
N LEU A 143 -5.29 35.39 11.96
CA LEU A 143 -6.27 35.93 10.99
C LEU A 143 -7.01 37.18 11.51
N LEU A 144 -6.88 37.48 12.81
CA LEU A 144 -7.49 38.64 13.47
C LEU A 144 -6.51 39.80 13.70
N GLN A 145 -5.24 39.65 13.28
CA GLN A 145 -4.23 40.71 13.22
C GLN A 145 -3.99 41.14 11.78
#